data_AF-A0AB37UH38-F1
#
_entry.id   AF-A0AB37UH38-F1
#
_cell.length_a   1.000
_cell.length_b   1.000
_cell.length_c   1.000
_cell.angle_alpha   90.00
_cell.angle_beta   90.00
_cell.angle_gamma   90.00
#
_symmetry.space_group_name_H-M   'P 1'
#
loop_
_entity.id
_entity.type
_entity.pdbx_description
1 polymer ?
#
loop_
_entity_poly.entity_id
_entity_poly.type
_entity_poly.pdbx_seq_one_letter_code
_entity_poly.pdbx_strand_id
1 'polypeptide(L)'
;MLEAIAVSRDDIIEQIKLLCQIPSIIEAIVSRQIIANAAKEAGITVELAELQQGADNFRLSNNLIRADDTWSWLHKQSLSLNEFEQLIYTTIISEKLARHLFADKVESVFFEQQLNYGGVVMYEVVLDDRDLALELFYALQEGEIGFCEVARQYIQDKELRRAGGYRGMLRRSELKPEISAAVFAATPPQMLKPIVTSKGTHLILVEEIVHPQLDDTLRLKILADLFTTWLKQQIEQVEIVKYLDPENLAANFESQVSNGLISDRL
;
A
#
# COMPACT_ATOMS: atom_id res chain seq x y z
N MET A 1 28.52 29.35 19.98
CA MET A 1 28.14 28.15 20.77
C MET A 1 26.73 27.81 20.36
N LEU A 2 26.47 26.57 19.96
CA LEU A 2 25.09 26.12 19.72
C LEU A 2 24.44 25.89 21.08
N GLU A 3 23.25 26.45 21.30
CA GLU A 3 22.45 26.17 22.50
C GLU A 3 21.99 24.71 22.45
N ALA A 4 22.26 23.96 23.51
CA ALA A 4 21.81 22.58 23.63
C ALA A 4 20.39 22.54 24.19
N ILE A 5 19.46 21.96 23.43
CA ILE A 5 18.09 21.69 23.86
C ILE A 5 18.03 20.23 24.34
N ALA A 6 17.65 20.02 25.60
CA ALA A 6 17.42 18.68 26.14
C ALA A 6 16.00 18.21 25.79
N VAL A 7 15.87 16.97 25.33
CA VAL A 7 14.58 16.33 25.03
C VAL A 7 14.50 15.04 25.84
N SER A 8 13.44 14.88 26.62
CA SER A 8 13.18 13.73 27.49
C SER A 8 12.22 12.73 26.85
N ARG A 9 12.08 11.56 27.49
CA ARG A 9 11.09 10.55 27.09
C ARG A 9 9.65 11.09 27.18
N ASP A 10 9.37 11.89 28.20
CA ASP A 10 8.03 12.44 28.41
C ASP A 10 7.70 13.48 27.34
N ASP A 11 8.68 14.30 26.93
CA ASP A 11 8.53 15.24 25.81
C ASP A 11 8.20 14.49 24.50
N ILE A 12 8.79 13.32 24.27
CA ILE A 12 8.49 12.48 23.10
C ILE A 12 7.06 11.93 23.17
N ILE A 13 6.63 11.43 24.33
CA ILE A 13 5.26 10.91 24.52
C ILE A 13 4.25 12.05 24.34
N GLU A 14 4.51 13.22 24.91
CA GLU A 14 3.70 14.42 24.73
C GLU A 14 3.62 14.81 23.25
N GLN A 15 4.75 14.81 22.54
CA GLN A 15 4.77 15.11 21.12
C GLN A 15 3.94 14.10 20.29
N ILE A 16 4.00 12.81 20.62
CA ILE A 16 3.15 11.78 19.97
C ILE A 16 1.66 12.04 20.25
N LYS A 17 1.30 12.48 21.47
CA LYS A 17 -0.07 12.91 21.82
C LYS A 17 -0.49 14.12 20.98
N LEU A 18 0.35 15.15 20.88
CA LEU A 18 0.09 16.37 20.12
C LEU A 18 -0.04 16.11 18.60
N LEU A 19 0.68 15.12 18.08
CA LEU A 19 0.56 14.67 16.68
C LEU A 19 -0.64 13.73 16.45
N CYS A 20 -1.43 13.44 17.48
CA CYS A 20 -2.54 12.48 17.43
C CYS A 20 -2.13 11.06 16.98
N GLN A 21 -0.89 10.65 17.26
CA GLN A 21 -0.30 9.38 16.81
C GLN A 21 -0.42 8.22 17.81
N ILE A 22 -0.98 8.45 19.00
CA ILE A 22 -1.17 7.40 20.01
C ILE A 22 -1.92 6.16 19.46
N PRO A 23 -3.02 6.28 18.70
CA PRO A 23 -3.72 5.11 18.16
C PRO A 23 -2.86 4.25 17.24
N SER A 24 -2.10 4.86 16.32
CA SER A 24 -1.27 4.11 15.37
C SER A 24 -0.08 3.42 16.05
N ILE A 25 0.50 4.04 17.09
CA ILE A 25 1.54 3.41 17.90
C ILE A 25 0.99 2.20 18.68
N ILE A 26 -0.22 2.32 19.24
CA ILE A 26 -0.89 1.20 19.91
C ILE A 26 -1.15 0.05 18.92
N GLU A 27 -1.69 0.34 17.74
CA GLU A 27 -1.91 -0.67 16.70
C GLU A 27 -0.60 -1.36 16.29
N ALA A 28 0.51 -0.63 16.17
CA ALA A 28 1.81 -1.21 15.87
C ALA A 28 2.31 -2.14 16.99
N ILE A 29 2.13 -1.77 18.25
CA ILE A 29 2.48 -2.62 19.40
C ILE A 29 1.65 -3.90 19.40
N VAL A 30 0.33 -3.78 19.25
CA VAL A 30 -0.60 -4.91 19.23
C VAL A 30 -0.30 -5.83 18.05
N SER A 31 -0.08 -5.28 16.86
CA SER A 31 0.30 -6.05 15.66
C SER A 31 1.56 -6.88 15.91
N ARG A 32 2.61 -6.27 16.48
CA ARG A 32 3.85 -6.99 16.80
C ARG A 32 3.61 -8.14 17.77
N GLN A 33 2.76 -7.93 18.79
CA GLN A 33 2.44 -8.97 19.77
C GLN A 33 1.63 -10.13 19.15
N ILE A 34 0.64 -9.81 18.32
CA ILE A 34 -0.17 -10.80 17.59
C ILE A 34 0.73 -11.65 16.69
N ILE A 35 1.63 -11.01 15.93
CA ILE A 35 2.59 -11.71 15.07
C ILE A 35 3.48 -12.65 15.89
N ALA A 36 4.06 -12.16 16.99
CA ALA A 36 4.92 -12.97 17.83
C ALA A 36 4.19 -14.18 18.43
N ASN A 37 2.95 -14.00 18.87
CA ASN A 37 2.13 -15.08 19.43
C ASN A 37 1.75 -16.12 18.35
N ALA A 38 1.23 -15.66 17.22
CA ALA A 38 0.83 -16.53 16.11
C ALA A 38 2.03 -17.32 15.54
N ALA A 39 3.19 -16.67 15.42
CA ALA A 39 4.42 -17.34 15.01
C ALA A 39 4.87 -18.41 16.01
N LYS A 40 4.77 -18.13 17.32
CA LYS A 40 5.09 -19.09 18.38
C LYS A 40 4.14 -20.30 18.35
N GLU A 41 2.84 -20.07 18.18
CA GLU A 41 1.82 -21.12 18.07
C GLU A 41 2.05 -22.01 16.83
N ALA A 42 2.45 -21.41 15.71
CA ALA A 42 2.81 -22.11 14.49
C ALA A 42 4.20 -22.78 14.54
N GLY A 43 4.96 -22.62 15.63
CA GLY A 43 6.31 -23.20 15.77
C GLY A 43 7.35 -22.57 14.84
N ILE A 44 7.14 -21.32 14.40
CA ILE A 44 8.04 -20.62 13.50
C ILE A 44 9.17 -20.00 14.32
N THR A 45 10.41 -20.31 13.95
CA THR A 45 11.63 -19.77 14.56
C THR A 45 12.45 -18.98 13.53
N VAL A 46 13.34 -18.11 14.00
CA VAL A 46 14.34 -17.43 13.17
C VAL A 46 15.71 -17.97 13.54
N GLU A 47 16.41 -18.50 12.55
CA GLU A 47 17.77 -19.00 12.72
C GLU A 47 18.79 -17.85 12.69
N LEU A 48 19.94 -18.04 13.33
CA LEU A 48 21.01 -17.02 13.37
C LEU A 48 21.47 -16.60 11.97
N ALA A 49 21.52 -17.54 11.02
CA ALA A 49 21.89 -17.25 9.64
C ALA A 49 20.87 -16.34 8.94
N GLU A 50 19.57 -16.55 9.19
CA GLU A 50 18.50 -15.72 8.66
C GLU A 50 18.58 -14.31 9.27
N LEU A 51 18.86 -14.21 10.58
CA LEU A 51 19.03 -12.94 11.27
C LEU A 51 20.20 -12.12 10.70
N GLN A 52 21.34 -12.78 10.46
CA GLN A 52 22.50 -12.15 9.84
C GLN A 52 22.18 -11.66 8.43
N GLN A 53 21.54 -12.49 7.61
CA GLN A 53 21.14 -12.13 6.25
C GLN A 53 20.14 -10.96 6.24
N GLY A 54 19.18 -10.96 7.17
CA GLY A 54 18.24 -9.86 7.33
C GLY A 54 18.93 -8.56 7.71
N ALA A 55 19.92 -8.60 8.59
CA ALA A 55 20.72 -7.44 8.97
C ALA A 55 21.54 -6.91 7.78
N ASP A 56 22.11 -7.79 6.96
CA ASP A 56 22.87 -7.41 5.77
C ASP A 56 21.97 -6.79 4.69
N ASN A 57 20.80 -7.38 4.45
CA ASN A 57 19.78 -6.82 3.55
C ASN A 57 19.30 -5.44 4.01
N PHE A 58 19.11 -5.26 5.32
CA PHE A 58 18.73 -3.98 5.90
C PHE A 58 19.82 -2.92 5.65
N ARG A 59 21.09 -3.27 5.88
CA ARG A 59 22.23 -2.37 5.64
C ARG A 59 22.32 -1.97 4.17
N LEU A 60 22.20 -2.93 3.24
CA LEU A 60 22.22 -2.66 1.81
C LEU A 60 21.07 -1.72 1.39
N SER A 61 19.85 -1.99 1.86
CA SER A 61 18.67 -1.19 1.53
C SER A 61 18.75 0.24 2.08
N ASN A 62 19.48 0.45 3.18
CA ASN A 62 19.68 1.76 3.81
C ASN A 62 21.03 2.41 3.45
N ASN A 63 21.78 1.85 2.50
CA ASN A 63 23.13 2.30 2.10
C ASN A 63 24.15 2.37 3.26
N LEU A 64 24.03 1.49 4.25
CA LEU A 64 24.92 1.38 5.41
C LEU A 64 26.09 0.44 5.10
N ILE A 65 26.94 0.87 4.16
CA ILE A 65 27.99 0.01 3.59
C ILE A 65 29.13 -0.24 4.58
N ARG A 66 29.47 0.75 5.42
CA ARG A 66 30.53 0.63 6.44
C ARG A 66 29.94 0.35 7.81
N ALA A 67 30.72 -0.30 8.67
CA ALA A 67 30.34 -0.52 10.06
C ALA A 67 30.03 0.82 10.79
N ASP A 68 30.83 1.85 10.54
CA ASP A 68 30.63 3.18 11.12
C ASP A 68 29.30 3.84 10.67
N ASP A 69 28.84 3.55 9.45
CA ASP A 69 27.55 4.05 8.95
C ASP A 69 26.40 3.42 9.74
N THR A 70 26.51 2.11 10.05
CA THR A 70 25.53 1.39 10.87
C THR A 70 25.47 1.97 12.28
N TRP A 71 26.61 2.19 12.94
CA TRP A 71 26.64 2.79 14.27
C TRP A 71 26.08 4.21 14.29
N SER A 72 26.44 5.03 13.29
CA SER A 72 25.91 6.38 13.14
C SER A 72 24.39 6.37 12.96
N TRP A 73 23.86 5.41 12.18
CA TRP A 73 22.43 5.24 11.99
C TRP A 73 21.74 4.81 13.29
N LEU A 74 22.29 3.83 14.02
CA LEU A 74 21.73 3.38 15.31
C LEU A 74 21.66 4.51 16.32
N HIS A 75 22.73 5.30 16.43
CA HIS A 75 22.77 6.48 17.29
C HIS A 75 21.72 7.52 16.86
N LYS A 76 21.57 7.75 15.55
CA LYS A 76 20.54 8.67 15.02
C LYS A 76 19.12 8.21 15.33
N GLN A 77 18.87 6.91 15.34
CA GLN A 77 17.55 6.33 15.65
C GLN A 77 17.33 6.07 17.14
N SER A 78 18.31 6.37 18.00
CA SER A 78 18.29 6.04 19.42
C SER A 78 18.07 4.54 19.70
N LEU A 79 18.69 3.68 18.88
CA LEU A 79 18.60 2.22 19.00
C LEU A 79 19.90 1.62 19.52
N SER A 80 19.78 0.67 20.43
CA SER A 80 20.85 -0.26 20.80
C SER A 80 21.02 -1.37 19.75
N LEU A 81 22.14 -2.08 19.80
CA LEU A 81 22.37 -3.24 18.94
C LEU A 81 21.32 -4.35 19.17
N ASN A 82 20.91 -4.58 20.42
CA ASN A 82 19.88 -5.56 20.74
C ASN A 82 18.51 -5.15 20.17
N GLU A 83 18.15 -3.87 20.24
CA GLU A 83 16.90 -3.38 19.63
C GLU A 83 16.95 -3.46 18.11
N PHE A 84 18.12 -3.26 17.51
CA PHE A 84 18.32 -3.51 16.09
C PHE A 84 18.12 -4.98 15.72
N GLU A 85 18.70 -5.91 16.47
CA GLU A 85 18.45 -7.35 16.26
C GLU A 85 16.97 -7.69 16.42
N GLN A 86 16.27 -7.12 17.40
CA GLN A 86 14.83 -7.28 17.57
C GLN A 86 14.02 -6.71 16.39
N LEU A 87 14.45 -5.59 15.81
CA LEU A 87 13.86 -5.02 14.59
C LEU A 87 13.98 -6.02 13.44
N ILE A 88 15.18 -6.53 13.17
CA ILE A 88 15.42 -7.51 12.11
C ILE A 88 14.63 -8.80 12.35
N TYR A 89 14.65 -9.32 13.58
CA TYR A 89 13.88 -10.49 13.98
C TYR A 89 12.38 -10.30 13.69
N THR A 90 11.82 -9.14 14.06
CA THR A 90 10.40 -8.81 13.87
C THR A 90 10.03 -8.79 12.38
N THR A 91 10.92 -8.27 11.52
CA THR A 91 10.72 -8.30 10.07
C THR A 91 10.70 -9.73 9.54
N ILE A 92 11.69 -10.55 9.90
CA ILE A 92 11.81 -11.92 9.39
C ILE A 92 10.65 -12.80 9.87
N ILE A 93 10.30 -12.73 11.17
CA ILE A 93 9.23 -13.57 11.71
C ILE A 93 7.87 -13.21 11.09
N SER A 94 7.64 -11.92 10.81
CA SER A 94 6.45 -11.43 10.11
C SER A 94 6.36 -12.00 8.70
N GLU A 95 7.45 -11.96 7.93
CA GLU A 95 7.50 -12.52 6.57
C GLU A 95 7.31 -14.04 6.56
N LYS A 96 7.96 -14.76 7.48
CA LYS A 96 7.80 -16.22 7.60
C LYS A 96 6.38 -16.60 7.97
N LEU A 97 5.76 -15.88 8.90
CA LEU A 97 4.37 -16.10 9.28
C LEU A 97 3.41 -15.81 8.10
N ALA A 98 3.61 -14.70 7.39
CA ALA A 98 2.80 -14.37 6.21
C ALA A 98 2.85 -15.48 5.16
N ARG A 99 4.06 -16.01 4.86
CA ARG A 99 4.24 -17.14 3.95
C ARG A 99 3.55 -18.40 4.48
N HIS A 100 3.75 -18.74 5.75
CA HIS A 100 3.14 -19.93 6.37
C HIS A 100 1.61 -19.91 6.29
N LEU A 101 0.99 -18.75 6.51
CA LEU A 101 -0.47 -18.62 6.53
C LEU A 101 -1.11 -18.53 5.13
N PHE A 102 -0.40 -17.96 4.16
CA PHE A 102 -1.03 -17.52 2.90
C PHE A 102 -0.34 -17.99 1.62
N ALA A 103 0.82 -18.64 1.65
CA ALA A 103 1.54 -19.05 0.42
C ALA A 103 0.65 -19.88 -0.52
N ASP A 104 -0.12 -20.83 0.02
CA ASP A 104 -1.00 -21.71 -0.75
C ASP A 104 -2.26 -21.01 -1.28
N LYS A 105 -2.58 -19.82 -0.76
CA LYS A 105 -3.77 -19.04 -1.17
C LYS A 105 -3.47 -18.02 -2.26
N VAL A 106 -2.19 -17.67 -2.47
CA VAL A 106 -1.77 -16.65 -3.43
C VAL A 106 -2.30 -16.95 -4.83
N GLU A 107 -2.23 -18.19 -5.28
CA GLU A 107 -2.68 -18.59 -6.62
C GLU A 107 -4.20 -18.50 -6.77
N SER A 108 -4.96 -18.99 -5.78
CA SER A 108 -6.43 -18.88 -5.80
C SER A 108 -6.86 -17.42 -5.89
N VAL A 109 -6.29 -16.56 -5.03
CA VAL A 109 -6.61 -15.13 -5.00
C VAL A 109 -6.22 -14.44 -6.30
N PHE A 110 -5.09 -14.82 -6.89
CA PHE A 110 -4.66 -14.31 -8.20
C PHE A 110 -5.71 -14.62 -9.28
N PHE A 111 -6.22 -15.85 -9.36
CA PHE A 111 -7.22 -16.21 -10.36
C PHE A 111 -8.59 -15.57 -10.09
N GLU A 112 -9.03 -15.52 -8.83
CA GLU A 112 -10.28 -14.87 -8.44
C GLU A 112 -10.29 -13.37 -8.78
N GLN A 113 -9.13 -12.72 -8.64
CA GLN A 113 -8.99 -11.27 -8.85
C GLN A 113 -8.20 -10.93 -10.11
N GLN A 114 -8.02 -11.88 -11.03
CA GLN A 114 -7.11 -11.75 -12.18
C GLN A 114 -7.38 -10.48 -12.99
N LEU A 115 -8.65 -10.14 -13.19
CA LEU A 115 -9.05 -8.94 -13.95
C LEU A 115 -8.57 -7.63 -13.32
N ASN A 116 -8.33 -7.60 -12.00
CA ASN A 116 -7.88 -6.41 -11.27
C ASN A 116 -6.37 -6.16 -11.43
N TYR A 117 -5.61 -7.19 -11.75
CA TYR A 117 -4.16 -7.10 -11.93
C TYR A 117 -3.76 -6.77 -13.37
N GLY A 118 -4.67 -6.96 -14.33
CA GLY A 118 -4.45 -6.60 -15.72
C GLY A 118 -4.37 -5.09 -15.94
N GLY A 119 -3.67 -4.72 -17.01
CA GLY A 119 -3.50 -3.35 -17.43
C GLY A 119 -3.95 -3.13 -18.88
N VAL A 120 -4.04 -1.87 -19.27
CA VAL A 120 -4.19 -1.46 -20.66
C VAL A 120 -3.18 -0.38 -20.99
N VAL A 121 -2.57 -0.51 -22.16
CA VAL A 121 -1.77 0.54 -22.80
C VAL A 121 -2.68 1.23 -23.80
N MET A 122 -2.91 2.53 -23.62
CA MET A 122 -3.83 3.29 -24.47
C MET A 122 -3.38 4.73 -24.70
N TYR A 123 -3.89 5.29 -25.78
CA TYR A 123 -3.83 6.71 -26.10
C TYR A 123 -5.21 7.33 -25.98
N GLU A 124 -5.25 8.60 -25.55
CA GLU A 124 -6.49 9.32 -25.32
C GLU A 124 -6.40 10.78 -25.78
N VAL A 125 -7.45 11.23 -26.47
CA VAL A 125 -7.74 12.64 -26.74
C VAL A 125 -9.16 12.91 -26.27
N VAL A 126 -9.34 14.00 -25.50
CA VAL A 126 -10.66 14.45 -25.04
C VAL A 126 -11.05 15.69 -25.82
N LEU A 127 -12.23 15.66 -26.42
CA LEU A 127 -12.80 16.72 -27.25
C LEU A 127 -14.11 17.20 -26.65
N ASP A 128 -14.40 18.49 -26.77
CA ASP A 128 -15.68 19.05 -26.29
C ASP A 128 -16.85 18.71 -27.24
N ASP A 129 -16.55 18.54 -28.52
CA ASP A 129 -17.53 18.28 -29.59
C ASP A 129 -17.56 16.81 -30.00
N ARG A 130 -18.76 16.21 -29.97
CA ARG A 130 -19.00 14.82 -30.34
C ARG A 130 -18.91 14.58 -31.85
N ASP A 131 -19.41 15.51 -32.66
CA ASP A 131 -19.44 15.36 -34.12
C ASP A 131 -18.02 15.43 -34.66
N LEU A 132 -17.21 16.37 -34.16
CA LEU A 132 -15.78 16.43 -34.43
C LEU A 132 -15.05 15.14 -34.02
N ALA A 133 -15.37 14.57 -32.85
CA ALA A 133 -14.79 13.32 -32.42
C ALA A 133 -15.13 12.17 -33.38
N LEU A 134 -16.36 12.14 -33.92
CA LEU A 134 -16.79 11.12 -34.86
C LEU A 134 -16.10 11.27 -36.22
N GLU A 135 -15.93 12.49 -36.72
CA GLU A 135 -15.15 12.76 -37.94
C GLU A 135 -13.70 12.28 -37.79
N LEU A 136 -13.04 12.66 -36.70
CA LEU A 136 -11.66 12.25 -36.42
C LEU A 136 -11.54 10.73 -36.23
N PHE A 137 -12.54 10.07 -35.65
CA PHE A 137 -12.59 8.62 -35.54
C PHE A 137 -12.53 7.94 -36.92
N TYR A 138 -13.34 8.38 -37.89
CA TYR A 138 -13.32 7.81 -39.23
C TYR A 138 -12.01 8.12 -39.96
N ALA A 139 -11.51 9.36 -39.88
CA ALA A 139 -10.22 9.74 -40.47
C ALA A 139 -9.05 8.91 -39.91
N LEU A 140 -9.07 8.60 -38.61
CA LEU A 140 -8.09 7.72 -37.96
C LEU A 140 -8.22 6.26 -38.43
N GLN A 141 -9.44 5.76 -38.61
CA GLN A 141 -9.67 4.39 -39.11
C GLN A 141 -9.26 4.22 -40.58
N GLU A 142 -9.45 5.26 -41.40
CA GLU A 142 -9.08 5.27 -42.81
C GLU A 142 -7.59 5.60 -43.03
N GLY A 143 -6.89 6.01 -41.98
CA GLY A 143 -5.46 6.34 -42.02
C GLY A 143 -5.13 7.69 -42.65
N GLU A 144 -6.12 8.58 -42.76
CA GLU A 144 -5.95 9.94 -43.30
C GLU A 144 -5.15 10.85 -42.37
N ILE A 145 -5.22 10.59 -41.06
CA ILE A 145 -4.52 11.32 -40.01
C ILE A 145 -3.95 10.35 -38.97
N GLY A 146 -2.79 10.65 -38.41
CA GLY A 146 -2.21 9.86 -37.32
C GLY A 146 -2.75 10.26 -35.94
N PHE A 147 -2.85 9.31 -35.00
CA PHE A 147 -3.31 9.62 -33.63
C PHE A 147 -2.44 10.68 -32.95
N CYS A 148 -1.11 10.63 -33.16
CA CYS A 148 -0.17 11.64 -32.66
C CYS A 148 -0.44 13.05 -33.22
N GLU A 149 -0.97 13.16 -34.44
CA GLU A 149 -1.31 14.44 -35.07
C GLU A 149 -2.59 15.01 -34.45
N VAL A 150 -3.61 14.18 -34.26
CA VAL A 150 -4.82 14.53 -33.50
C VAL A 150 -4.43 14.98 -32.09
N ALA A 151 -3.58 14.22 -31.40
CA ALA A 151 -3.11 14.58 -30.08
C ALA A 151 -2.40 15.95 -30.04
N ARG A 152 -1.56 16.24 -31.04
CA ARG A 152 -0.86 17.54 -31.17
C ARG A 152 -1.80 18.71 -31.35
N GLN A 153 -2.89 18.52 -32.09
CA GLN A 153 -3.85 19.57 -32.40
C GLN A 153 -4.81 19.85 -31.24
N TYR A 154 -5.30 18.80 -30.58
CA TYR A 154 -6.45 18.93 -29.68
C TYR A 154 -6.12 18.79 -28.18
N ILE A 155 -5.01 18.15 -27.80
CA ILE A 155 -4.64 18.02 -26.38
C ILE A 155 -4.08 19.33 -25.84
N GLN A 156 -4.72 19.87 -24.81
CA GLN A 156 -4.28 21.10 -24.14
C GLN A 156 -3.10 20.86 -23.19
N ASP A 157 -3.13 19.75 -22.45
CA ASP A 157 -2.05 19.38 -21.53
C ASP A 157 -0.73 19.21 -22.30
N LYS A 158 0.30 19.93 -21.86
CA LYS A 158 1.56 20.04 -22.59
C LYS A 158 2.31 18.71 -22.63
N GLU A 159 2.36 17.98 -21.53
CA GLU A 159 3.15 16.75 -21.43
C GLU A 159 2.42 15.59 -22.10
N LEU A 160 1.12 15.46 -21.91
CA LEU A 160 0.30 14.47 -22.60
C LEU A 160 0.31 14.67 -24.12
N ARG A 161 0.24 15.92 -24.58
CA ARG A 161 0.36 16.27 -26.00
C ARG A 161 1.73 15.90 -26.56
N ARG A 162 2.81 16.17 -25.82
CA ARG A 162 4.18 15.78 -26.19
C ARG A 162 4.33 14.27 -26.29
N ALA A 163 3.63 13.53 -25.43
CA ALA A 163 3.54 12.08 -25.45
C ALA A 163 2.56 11.53 -26.51
N GLY A 164 1.98 12.38 -27.37
CA GLY A 164 1.07 11.95 -28.43
C GLY A 164 -0.27 11.40 -27.91
N GLY A 165 -0.67 11.76 -26.69
CA GLY A 165 -1.89 11.23 -26.05
C GLY A 165 -1.65 9.94 -25.27
N TYR A 166 -0.40 9.45 -25.17
CA TYR A 166 -0.06 8.22 -24.45
C TYR A 166 -0.38 8.35 -22.95
N ARG A 167 -1.14 7.38 -22.41
CA ARG A 167 -1.58 7.39 -21.00
C ARG A 167 -0.77 6.46 -20.10
N GLY A 168 0.22 5.75 -20.63
CA GLY A 168 0.91 4.71 -19.88
C GLY A 168 0.08 3.43 -19.76
N MET A 169 0.54 2.53 -18.90
CA MET A 169 -0.22 1.36 -18.48
C MET A 169 -1.19 1.76 -17.35
N LEU A 170 -2.49 1.62 -17.60
CA LEU A 170 -3.54 1.92 -16.63
C LEU A 170 -4.27 0.63 -16.19
N ARG A 171 -4.66 0.56 -14.93
CA ARG A 171 -5.50 -0.52 -14.40
C ARG A 171 -6.98 -0.19 -14.51
N ARG A 172 -7.82 -1.22 -14.39
CA ARG A 172 -9.29 -1.07 -14.36
C ARG A 172 -9.78 -0.05 -13.35
N SER A 173 -9.17 0.00 -12.17
CA SER A 173 -9.54 0.92 -11.07
C SER A 173 -9.19 2.39 -11.34
N GLU A 174 -8.30 2.65 -12.30
CA GLU A 174 -7.84 4.01 -12.64
C GLU A 174 -8.71 4.64 -13.74
N LEU A 175 -9.58 3.85 -14.37
CA LEU A 175 -10.48 4.28 -15.43
C LEU A 175 -11.91 4.48 -14.90
N LYS A 176 -12.64 5.42 -15.50
CA LYS A 176 -14.08 5.54 -15.27
C LYS A 176 -14.79 4.25 -15.71
N PRO A 177 -15.88 3.83 -15.06
CA PRO A 177 -16.60 2.59 -15.40
C PRO A 177 -16.96 2.47 -16.89
N GLU A 178 -17.48 3.55 -17.49
CA GLU A 178 -17.85 3.59 -18.91
C GLU A 178 -16.67 3.38 -19.87
N ILE A 179 -15.49 3.92 -19.55
CA ILE A 179 -14.27 3.76 -20.34
C ILE A 179 -13.65 2.39 -20.09
N SER A 180 -13.56 1.98 -18.84
CA SER A 180 -12.97 0.70 -18.41
C SER A 180 -13.66 -0.49 -19.09
N ALA A 181 -15.01 -0.48 -19.15
CA ALA A 181 -15.76 -1.54 -19.81
C ALA A 181 -15.45 -1.63 -21.32
N ALA A 182 -15.39 -0.49 -22.02
CA ALA A 182 -15.14 -0.45 -23.45
C ALA A 182 -13.69 -0.82 -23.80
N VAL A 183 -12.73 -0.29 -23.05
CA VAL A 183 -11.29 -0.49 -23.27
C VAL A 183 -10.89 -1.95 -23.09
N PHE A 184 -11.32 -2.59 -22.00
CA PHE A 184 -10.97 -3.99 -21.75
C PHE A 184 -11.80 -5.00 -22.54
N ALA A 185 -12.81 -4.56 -23.29
CA ALA A 185 -13.55 -5.38 -24.25
C ALA A 185 -12.98 -5.28 -25.68
N ALA A 186 -11.99 -4.40 -25.90
CA ALA A 186 -11.35 -4.19 -27.19
C ALA A 186 -10.51 -5.41 -27.61
N THR A 187 -10.25 -5.53 -28.91
CA THR A 187 -9.26 -6.45 -29.50
C THR A 187 -8.09 -5.64 -30.04
N PRO A 188 -7.04 -5.38 -29.24
CA PRO A 188 -5.98 -4.48 -29.63
C PRO A 188 -5.13 -4.99 -30.82
N PRO A 189 -4.52 -4.10 -31.62
CA PRO A 189 -4.72 -2.65 -31.57
C PRO A 189 -6.10 -2.26 -32.12
N GLN A 190 -6.85 -1.42 -31.41
CA GLN A 190 -8.20 -1.03 -31.82
C GLN A 190 -8.54 0.42 -31.43
N MET A 191 -9.05 1.17 -32.41
CA MET A 191 -9.71 2.45 -32.17
C MET A 191 -11.15 2.23 -31.69
N LEU A 192 -11.50 2.79 -30.54
CA LEU A 192 -12.86 2.72 -30.00
C LEU A 192 -13.74 3.81 -30.59
N LYS A 193 -15.05 3.52 -30.73
CA LYS A 193 -16.03 4.57 -31.03
C LYS A 193 -15.98 5.65 -29.94
N PRO A 194 -16.18 6.93 -30.28
CA PRO A 194 -16.10 8.02 -29.31
C PRO A 194 -17.01 7.79 -28.10
N ILE A 195 -16.44 7.88 -26.89
CA ILE A 195 -17.17 7.64 -25.62
C ILE A 195 -17.46 8.99 -24.97
N VAL A 196 -18.74 9.32 -24.80
CA VAL A 196 -19.15 10.57 -24.16
C VAL A 196 -19.15 10.41 -22.65
N THR A 197 -18.48 11.32 -21.94
CA THR A 197 -18.50 11.41 -20.47
C THR A 197 -18.77 12.84 -20.03
N SER A 198 -18.90 13.05 -18.72
CA SER A 198 -19.02 14.40 -18.13
C SER A 198 -17.85 15.34 -18.41
N LYS A 199 -16.70 14.82 -18.87
CA LYS A 199 -15.49 15.62 -19.18
C LYS A 199 -15.34 15.93 -20.67
N GLY A 200 -16.26 15.45 -21.51
CA GLY A 200 -16.17 15.57 -22.97
C GLY A 200 -16.28 14.20 -23.65
N THR A 201 -15.98 14.19 -24.94
CA THR A 201 -15.98 13.01 -25.80
C THR A 201 -14.56 12.47 -25.95
N HIS A 202 -14.38 11.21 -25.56
CA HIS A 202 -13.08 10.54 -25.51
C HIS A 202 -12.84 9.75 -26.80
N LEU A 203 -11.76 10.10 -27.50
CA LEU A 203 -11.16 9.29 -28.56
C LEU A 203 -10.05 8.44 -27.96
N ILE A 204 -10.21 7.13 -28.05
CA ILE A 204 -9.32 6.16 -27.40
C ILE A 204 -8.82 5.15 -28.42
N LEU A 205 -7.49 5.06 -28.53
CA LEU A 205 -6.80 3.97 -29.21
C LEU A 205 -6.26 3.01 -28.14
N VAL A 206 -6.76 1.79 -28.15
CA VAL A 206 -6.23 0.70 -27.32
C VAL A 206 -5.08 0.06 -28.07
N GLU A 207 -3.87 0.16 -27.53
CA GLU A 207 -2.66 -0.41 -28.12
C GLU A 207 -2.49 -1.87 -27.70
N GLU A 208 -2.60 -2.15 -26.39
CA GLU A 208 -2.34 -3.46 -25.81
C GLU A 208 -3.19 -3.68 -24.55
N ILE A 209 -3.74 -4.89 -24.37
CA ILE A 209 -4.24 -5.36 -23.07
C ILE A 209 -3.14 -6.20 -22.43
N VAL A 210 -2.59 -5.70 -21.32
CA VAL A 210 -1.54 -6.36 -20.56
C VAL A 210 -2.20 -7.37 -19.63
N HIS A 211 -2.08 -8.64 -19.97
CA HIS A 211 -2.56 -9.72 -19.12
C HIS A 211 -1.62 -9.90 -17.93
N PRO A 212 -2.16 -9.96 -16.69
CA PRO A 212 -1.31 -10.11 -15.53
C PRO A 212 -0.71 -11.50 -15.50
N GLN A 213 0.56 -11.56 -15.15
CA GLN A 213 1.26 -12.80 -14.85
C GLN A 213 1.57 -12.82 -13.35
N LEU A 214 1.45 -13.99 -12.75
CA LEU A 214 1.79 -14.18 -11.35
C LEU A 214 3.31 -14.29 -11.20
N ASP A 215 3.99 -13.16 -11.34
CA ASP A 215 5.42 -13.02 -11.08
C ASP A 215 5.71 -12.87 -9.57
N ASP A 216 7.00 -12.92 -9.20
CA ASP A 216 7.41 -12.85 -7.80
C ASP A 216 6.96 -11.52 -7.12
N THR A 217 6.93 -10.43 -7.87
CA THR A 217 6.52 -9.12 -7.36
C THR A 217 5.04 -9.13 -6.99
N LEU A 218 4.19 -9.65 -7.89
CA LEU A 218 2.76 -9.76 -7.67
C LEU A 218 2.45 -10.80 -6.58
N ARG A 219 3.18 -11.92 -6.52
CA ARG A 219 3.05 -12.90 -5.43
C ARG A 219 3.30 -12.26 -4.07
N LEU A 220 4.39 -11.51 -3.93
CA LEU A 220 4.71 -10.80 -2.68
C LEU A 220 3.65 -9.76 -2.32
N LYS A 221 3.12 -9.04 -3.32
CA LYS A 221 2.05 -8.07 -3.09
C LYS A 221 0.76 -8.74 -2.59
N ILE A 222 0.31 -9.80 -3.26
CA ILE A 222 -0.91 -10.54 -2.85
C ILE A 222 -0.73 -11.10 -1.44
N LEU A 223 0.45 -11.67 -1.14
CA LEU A 223 0.79 -12.17 0.19
C LEU A 223 0.69 -11.06 1.25
N ALA A 224 1.26 -9.88 0.96
CA ALA A 224 1.22 -8.74 1.87
C ALA A 224 -0.20 -8.20 2.08
N ASP A 225 -1.03 -8.15 1.03
CA ASP A 225 -2.42 -7.72 1.11
C ASP A 225 -3.26 -8.69 1.96
N LEU A 226 -3.07 -10.00 1.79
CA LEU A 226 -3.70 -11.04 2.61
C LEU A 226 -3.28 -10.94 4.08
N PHE A 227 -1.97 -10.79 4.32
CA PHE A 227 -1.44 -10.69 5.68
C PHE A 227 -1.91 -9.43 6.40
N THR A 228 -1.93 -8.29 5.70
CA THR A 228 -2.48 -7.03 6.23
C THR A 228 -3.96 -7.17 6.60
N THR A 229 -4.74 -7.83 5.75
CA THR A 229 -6.16 -8.09 6.02
C THR A 229 -6.34 -8.97 7.25
N TRP A 230 -5.56 -10.05 7.37
CA TRP A 230 -5.56 -10.94 8.52
C TRP A 230 -5.18 -10.21 9.81
N LEU A 231 -4.12 -9.39 9.79
CA LEU A 231 -3.71 -8.61 10.97
C LEU A 231 -4.82 -7.70 11.47
N LYS A 232 -5.50 -6.97 10.58
CA LYS A 232 -6.63 -6.12 10.95
C LYS A 232 -7.73 -6.91 11.66
N GLN A 233 -8.08 -8.08 11.11
CA GLN A 233 -9.08 -8.96 11.73
C GLN A 233 -8.64 -9.47 13.11
N GLN A 234 -7.35 -9.77 13.31
CA GLN A 234 -6.85 -10.19 14.62
C GLN A 234 -6.87 -9.04 15.63
N ILE A 235 -6.54 -7.81 15.22
CA ILE A 235 -6.58 -6.64 16.09
C ILE A 235 -8.03 -6.35 16.55
N GLU A 236 -9.01 -6.49 15.66
CA GLU A 236 -10.44 -6.33 15.98
C GLU A 236 -10.97 -7.35 17.00
N GLN A 237 -10.28 -8.49 17.17
CA GLN A 237 -10.68 -9.57 18.08
C GLN A 237 -10.09 -9.41 19.50
N VAL A 238 -9.23 -8.42 19.73
CA VAL A 238 -8.53 -8.24 21.00
C VAL A 238 -9.04 -6.99 21.72
N GLU A 239 -9.30 -7.11 23.02
CA GLU A 239 -9.58 -5.95 23.87
C GLU A 239 -8.28 -5.18 24.17
N ILE A 240 -8.23 -3.92 23.74
CA ILE A 240 -7.07 -3.05 23.96
C ILE A 240 -7.28 -2.21 25.20
N VAL A 241 -6.66 -2.62 26.31
CA VAL A 241 -6.65 -1.83 27.56
C VAL A 241 -5.47 -0.85 27.54
N LYS A 242 -5.77 0.44 27.74
CA LYS A 242 -4.78 1.53 27.66
C LYS A 242 -4.39 1.99 29.06
N TYR A 243 -3.10 1.90 29.39
CA TYR A 243 -2.52 2.46 30.61
C TYR A 243 -1.61 3.63 30.25
N LEU A 244 -2.21 4.78 29.91
CA LEU A 244 -1.46 5.94 29.40
C LEU A 244 -1.05 6.94 30.49
N ASP A 245 -1.65 6.88 31.69
CA ASP A 245 -1.31 7.75 32.82
C ASP A 245 -1.27 6.94 34.14
N PRO A 246 -0.37 7.27 35.10
CA PRO A 246 -0.27 6.59 36.40
C PRO A 246 -1.54 6.72 37.26
N GLU A 247 -2.28 7.83 37.14
CA GLU A 247 -3.50 8.10 37.94
C GLU A 247 -4.69 7.21 37.54
N ASN A 248 -4.72 6.73 36.29
CA ASN A 248 -5.78 5.83 35.79
C ASN A 248 -5.64 4.38 36.30
N LEU A 249 -4.51 4.01 36.90
CA LEU A 249 -4.34 2.70 37.55
C LEU A 249 -5.23 2.59 38.80
N ALA A 250 -5.44 3.67 39.55
CA ALA A 250 -6.29 3.65 40.75
C ALA A 250 -7.77 3.56 40.40
N ALA A 251 -8.23 4.31 39.39
CA ALA A 251 -9.64 4.35 38.99
C ALA A 251 -10.15 3.03 38.39
N ASN A 252 -9.29 2.29 37.67
CA ASN A 252 -9.68 1.00 37.08
C ASN A 252 -9.66 -0.17 38.09
N PHE A 253 -8.90 -0.07 39.18
CA PHE A 253 -9.00 -1.04 40.28
C PHE A 253 -10.28 -0.83 41.11
N GLU A 254 -10.72 0.42 41.29
CA GLU A 254 -11.96 0.72 42.02
C GLU A 254 -13.24 0.33 41.24
N SER A 255 -13.22 0.41 39.91
CA SER A 255 -14.39 0.01 39.09
C SER A 255 -14.60 -1.52 39.05
N GLN A 256 -13.52 -2.32 39.13
CA GLN A 256 -13.61 -3.77 39.23
C GLN A 256 -14.06 -4.26 40.62
N VAL A 257 -13.76 -3.51 41.69
CA VAL A 257 -14.23 -3.83 43.05
C VAL A 257 -15.68 -3.37 43.29
N SER A 258 -16.12 -2.29 42.63
CA SER A 258 -17.46 -1.70 42.81
C SER A 258 -18.58 -2.41 42.04
N ASN A 259 -18.26 -3.24 41.04
CA ASN A 259 -19.25 -4.06 40.32
C ASN A 259 -19.78 -5.27 41.13
N GLY A 260 -19.45 -5.37 42.41
CA GLY A 260 -19.93 -6.42 43.31
C GLY A 260 -21.21 -6.11 44.11
N LEU A 261 -21.70 -4.87 44.15
CA LEU A 261 -22.87 -4.52 44.96
C LEU A 261 -23.71 -3.41 44.31
N ILE A 262 -24.66 -3.79 43.46
CA ILE A 262 -25.86 -2.99 43.22
C ILE A 262 -27.04 -3.76 43.80
N SER A 263 -27.34 -3.51 45.07
CA SER A 263 -28.65 -3.68 45.68
C SER A 263 -29.07 -2.32 46.24
N ASP A 264 -30.27 -1.92 45.83
CA ASP A 264 -31.15 -0.92 46.42
C ASP A 264 -30.91 0.58 46.17
N ARG A 265 -31.83 1.10 45.34
CA ARG A 265 -32.75 2.21 45.64
C ARG A 265 -32.15 3.58 45.96
N LEU A 266 -32.26 4.52 45.02
CA LEU A 266 -33.38 5.47 44.80
C LEU A 266 -33.00 6.44 43.67
#